data_AF-A0A420B773-F1
#
_entry.id   AF-A0A420B773-F1
#
_cell.length_a   1.000
_cell.length_b   1.000
_cell.length_c   1.000
_cell.angle_alpha   90.00
_cell.angle_beta   90.00
_cell.angle_gamma   90.00
#
_symmetry.space_group_name_H-M   'P 1'
#
loop_
_entity.id
_entity.type
_entity.pdbx_description
1 polymer ?
#
loop_
_entity_poly.entity_id
_entity_poly.type
_entity_poly.pdbx_seq_one_letter_code
_entity_poly.pdbx_strand_id
1 'polypeptide(L)'
;MNVRIIIATIIIAAQLTSCSKDNPEPSIEKTNQDRQVGILSSNAAFTDMFNKLTDESKKIDFEAGYFIYPSQSQTFRYVRIEGRPGEPFISFLPEGQIAGVVHCHYNNLFPSFSGSDIKAIYELYVDEYMNDYYSFFCGVVSYTGRGYLLLIEDLNKFLAFSAKNFKERERFRNFELAYFNKQQAYKDSGFESSYEIALSELLSGSGLRLYKSNMPYGQWVKLSFENGALREYKLNK
;
A
#
# COMPACT_ATOMS: atom_id res chain seq x y z
N MET A 1 19.53 25.55 -58.64
CA MET A 1 20.49 25.38 -57.52
C MET A 1 20.56 26.72 -56.81
N ASN A 2 19.83 26.89 -55.70
CA ASN A 2 20.00 28.01 -54.76
C ASN A 2 19.48 27.56 -53.40
N VAL A 3 20.39 27.56 -52.44
CA VAL A 3 20.22 27.05 -51.08
C VAL A 3 19.79 28.19 -50.14
N ARG A 4 19.04 27.78 -49.12
CA ARG A 4 18.44 28.47 -47.97
C ARG A 4 19.38 29.47 -47.27
N ILE A 5 18.88 30.42 -46.48
CA ILE A 5 18.65 30.23 -45.02
C ILE A 5 17.58 31.22 -44.55
N ILE A 6 16.50 30.72 -43.94
CA ILE A 6 15.57 31.48 -43.12
C ILE A 6 15.86 31.09 -41.67
N ILE A 7 16.34 32.03 -40.86
CA ILE A 7 16.54 31.85 -39.42
C ILE A 7 15.18 32.11 -38.75
N ALA A 8 14.53 31.04 -38.29
CA ALA A 8 13.36 31.15 -37.42
C ALA A 8 13.83 31.21 -35.97
N THR A 9 13.74 32.38 -35.36
CA THR A 9 13.98 32.57 -33.93
C THR A 9 12.83 31.95 -33.14
N ILE A 10 13.06 30.80 -32.51
CA ILE A 10 12.13 30.17 -31.58
C ILE A 10 12.24 30.90 -30.25
N ILE A 11 11.23 31.70 -29.91
CA ILE A 11 11.05 32.24 -28.56
C ILE A 11 10.47 31.11 -27.70
N ILE A 12 11.31 30.52 -26.85
CA ILE A 12 10.84 29.60 -25.80
C ILE A 12 10.23 30.49 -24.70
N ALA A 13 8.91 30.59 -24.68
CA ALA A 13 8.19 31.12 -23.53
C ALA A 13 8.30 30.11 -22.39
N ALA A 14 9.28 30.30 -21.50
CA ALA A 14 9.30 29.63 -20.22
C ALA A 14 8.08 30.10 -19.41
N GLN A 15 7.06 29.26 -19.31
CA GLN A 15 5.99 29.46 -18.34
C GLN A 15 6.57 29.24 -16.95
N LEU A 16 7.01 30.33 -16.33
CA LEU A 16 7.21 30.41 -14.90
C LEU A 16 5.84 30.20 -14.25
N THR A 17 5.58 29.00 -13.75
CA THR A 17 4.44 28.73 -12.88
C THR A 17 4.61 29.55 -11.61
N SER A 18 3.90 30.67 -11.60
CA SER A 18 3.67 31.55 -10.45
C SER A 18 3.30 30.76 -9.20
N CYS A 19 4.06 30.93 -8.12
CA CYS A 19 3.69 30.56 -6.77
C CYS A 19 2.57 31.49 -6.27
N SER A 20 1.37 31.37 -6.82
CA SER A 20 0.19 32.05 -6.30
C SER A 20 -0.48 31.19 -5.23
N LYS A 21 -0.63 31.74 -4.02
CA LYS A 21 -1.41 31.16 -2.91
C LYS A 21 -2.92 31.12 -3.19
N ASP A 22 -3.37 31.80 -4.25
CA ASP A 22 -4.78 32.07 -4.52
C ASP A 22 -5.39 31.14 -5.59
N ASN A 23 -4.60 30.22 -6.14
CA ASN A 23 -5.16 29.13 -6.93
C ASN A 23 -5.48 27.97 -5.98
N PRO A 24 -6.76 27.61 -5.77
CA PRO A 24 -7.08 26.40 -5.04
C PRO A 24 -6.39 25.23 -5.74
N GLU A 25 -5.63 24.42 -4.98
CA GLU A 25 -5.07 23.19 -5.51
C GLU A 25 -6.19 22.43 -6.24
N PRO A 26 -5.95 21.97 -7.49
CA PRO A 26 -6.96 21.25 -8.24
C PRO A 26 -7.49 20.11 -7.38
N SER A 27 -8.81 20.09 -7.16
CA SER A 27 -9.42 19.04 -6.34
C SER A 27 -9.23 17.70 -7.03
N ILE A 28 -8.36 16.86 -6.48
CA ILE A 28 -8.17 15.49 -6.96
C ILE A 28 -9.46 14.73 -6.65
N GLU A 29 -10.11 14.20 -7.70
CA GLU A 29 -11.29 13.36 -7.54
C GLU A 29 -10.93 12.12 -6.72
N LYS A 30 -11.68 11.87 -5.64
CA LYS A 30 -11.48 10.72 -4.77
C LYS A 30 -11.94 9.45 -5.47
N THR A 31 -11.04 8.46 -5.56
CA THR A 31 -11.40 7.12 -6.06
C THR A 31 -12.28 6.38 -5.06
N ASN A 32 -12.86 5.24 -5.45
CA ASN A 32 -13.64 4.45 -4.50
C ASN A 32 -12.75 3.83 -3.40
N GLN A 33 -11.49 3.53 -3.69
CA GLN A 33 -10.51 3.10 -2.70
C GLN A 33 -10.20 4.24 -1.71
N ASP A 34 -10.15 5.51 -2.16
CA ASP A 34 -10.04 6.66 -1.25
C ASP A 34 -11.23 6.75 -0.28
N ARG A 35 -12.44 6.51 -0.79
CA ARG A 35 -13.67 6.50 0.03
C ARG A 35 -13.66 5.34 1.01
N GLN A 36 -13.23 4.15 0.59
CA GLN A 36 -13.10 2.97 1.45
C GLN A 36 -12.13 3.22 2.60
N VAL A 37 -10.95 3.80 2.33
CA VAL A 37 -10.02 4.18 3.40
C VAL A 37 -10.61 5.24 4.33
N GLY A 38 -11.40 6.19 3.79
CA GLY A 38 -12.18 7.13 4.59
C GLY A 38 -13.15 6.44 5.56
N ILE A 39 -13.90 5.45 5.08
CA ILE A 39 -14.83 4.63 5.88
C ILE A 39 -14.07 3.87 6.99
N LEU A 40 -12.98 3.20 6.64
CA LEU A 40 -12.14 2.47 7.60
C LEU A 40 -11.58 3.41 8.67
N SER A 41 -11.05 4.58 8.27
CA SER A 41 -10.46 5.56 9.19
C SER A 41 -11.47 6.19 10.15
N SER A 42 -12.76 6.19 9.80
CA SER A 42 -13.85 6.70 10.64
C SER A 42 -14.46 5.62 11.54
N ASN A 43 -14.06 4.36 11.38
CA ASN A 43 -14.55 3.23 12.16
C ASN A 43 -13.67 3.02 13.39
N ALA A 44 -14.21 3.36 14.57
CA ALA A 44 -13.46 3.26 15.84
C ALA A 44 -12.93 1.84 16.11
N ALA A 45 -13.73 0.80 15.81
CA ALA A 45 -13.29 -0.59 16.03
C ALA A 45 -12.11 -0.97 15.13
N PHE A 46 -12.05 -0.43 13.91
CA PHE A 46 -10.94 -0.63 13.00
C PHE A 46 -9.67 0.08 13.51
N THR A 47 -9.77 1.35 13.92
CA THR A 47 -8.62 2.09 14.46
C THR A 47 -8.10 1.49 15.77
N ASP A 48 -9.01 1.05 16.66
CA ASP A 48 -8.66 0.40 17.91
C ASP A 48 -7.95 -0.95 17.67
N MET A 49 -8.38 -1.70 16.66
CA MET A 49 -7.72 -2.94 16.26
C MET A 49 -6.30 -2.69 15.75
N PHE A 50 -6.08 -1.67 14.92
CA PHE A 50 -4.73 -1.28 14.49
C PHE A 50 -3.85 -0.87 15.68
N ASN A 51 -4.36 -0.01 16.58
CA ASN A 51 -3.65 0.40 17.79
C ASN A 51 -3.26 -0.82 18.66
N LYS A 52 -4.19 -1.76 18.86
CA LYS A 52 -3.93 -2.98 19.63
C LYS A 52 -2.83 -3.84 18.98
N LEU A 53 -2.89 -4.07 17.68
CA LEU A 53 -1.86 -4.84 16.96
C LEU A 53 -0.48 -4.18 17.06
N THR A 54 -0.42 -2.85 16.98
CA THR A 54 0.83 -2.11 17.12
C THR A 54 1.42 -2.19 18.52
N ASP A 55 0.59 -2.12 19.56
CA ASP A 55 1.07 -2.26 20.94
C ASP A 55 1.50 -3.69 21.26
N GLU A 56 0.91 -4.65 20.58
CA GLU A 56 1.27 -6.05 20.68
C GLU A 56 2.58 -6.37 19.95
N SER A 57 2.78 -5.87 18.73
CA SER A 57 3.98 -6.11 17.92
C SER A 57 5.28 -5.60 18.57
N LYS A 58 5.17 -4.72 19.57
CA LYS A 58 6.29 -4.27 20.41
C LYS A 58 6.72 -5.31 21.47
N LYS A 59 5.90 -6.33 21.72
CA LYS A 59 6.02 -7.27 22.86
C LYS A 59 6.18 -8.73 22.41
N ILE A 60 5.77 -9.05 21.19
CA ILE A 60 5.82 -10.41 20.63
C ILE A 60 6.97 -10.57 19.65
N ASP A 61 7.35 -11.82 19.39
CA ASP A 61 8.38 -12.25 18.43
C ASP A 61 7.81 -13.09 17.28
N PHE A 62 6.51 -12.93 17.02
CA PHE A 62 5.77 -13.55 15.93
C PHE A 62 4.82 -12.54 15.29
N GLU A 63 4.32 -12.84 14.09
CA GLU A 63 3.27 -12.03 13.48
C GLU A 63 1.88 -12.40 14.02
N ALA A 64 1.06 -11.41 14.34
CA ALA A 64 -0.32 -11.59 14.73
C ALA A 64 -1.23 -10.73 13.85
N GLY A 65 -2.48 -11.13 13.70
CA GLY A 65 -3.40 -10.43 12.82
C GLY A 65 -4.86 -10.79 13.02
N TYR A 66 -5.70 -10.29 12.13
CA TYR A 66 -7.12 -10.60 12.10
C TYR A 66 -7.58 -10.79 10.66
N PHE A 67 -8.36 -11.85 10.44
CA PHE A 67 -9.31 -11.90 9.34
C PHE A 67 -10.53 -11.07 9.68
N ILE A 68 -11.02 -10.33 8.68
CA ILE A 68 -12.12 -9.38 8.83
C ILE A 68 -13.26 -9.89 7.99
N TYR A 69 -14.26 -10.48 8.63
CA TYR A 69 -15.43 -11.00 7.94
C TYR A 69 -16.50 -9.92 7.81
N PRO A 70 -17.22 -9.88 6.67
CA PRO A 70 -18.38 -9.02 6.54
C PRO A 70 -19.43 -9.41 7.59
N SER A 71 -20.07 -8.42 8.20
CA SER A 71 -21.26 -8.62 9.02
C SER A 71 -22.34 -7.61 8.63
N GLN A 72 -23.58 -7.92 8.99
CA GLN A 72 -24.71 -7.03 8.70
C GLN A 72 -24.47 -5.67 9.39
N SER A 73 -24.76 -4.58 8.68
CA SER A 73 -24.67 -3.19 9.18
C SER A 73 -23.26 -2.60 9.34
N GLN A 74 -22.30 -2.93 8.46
CA GLN A 74 -20.92 -2.38 8.47
C GLN A 74 -20.15 -2.62 9.78
N THR A 75 -20.63 -3.56 10.59
CA THR A 75 -19.87 -4.08 11.72
C THR A 75 -18.92 -5.13 11.16
N PHE A 76 -17.66 -5.09 11.57
CA PHE A 76 -16.67 -6.08 11.18
C PHE A 76 -16.59 -7.16 12.25
N ARG A 77 -16.57 -8.44 11.84
CA ARG A 77 -16.22 -9.54 12.74
C ARG A 77 -14.75 -9.85 12.57
N TYR A 78 -13.97 -9.61 13.61
CA TYR A 78 -12.53 -9.86 13.65
C TYR A 78 -12.26 -11.26 14.19
N VAL A 79 -11.59 -12.10 13.41
CA VAL A 79 -11.12 -13.42 13.83
C VAL A 79 -9.60 -13.38 13.91
N ARG A 80 -9.08 -13.60 15.11
CA ARG A 80 -7.65 -13.56 15.39
C ARG A 80 -6.92 -14.67 14.64
N ILE A 81 -5.73 -14.34 14.14
CA ILE A 81 -4.76 -15.27 13.57
C ILE A 81 -3.38 -14.98 14.14
N GLU A 82 -2.54 -16.00 14.27
CA GLU A 82 -1.18 -15.89 14.81
C GLU A 82 -0.23 -16.78 14.02
N GLY A 83 0.98 -16.27 13.80
CA GLY A 83 2.14 -17.03 13.34
C GLY A 83 2.77 -17.83 14.48
N ARG A 84 3.98 -18.32 14.25
CA ARG A 84 4.76 -19.03 15.26
C ARG A 84 5.87 -18.14 15.82
N PRO A 85 6.19 -18.24 17.13
CA PRO A 85 7.34 -17.55 17.71
C PRO A 85 8.62 -17.76 16.90
N GLY A 86 9.28 -16.65 16.54
CA GLY A 86 10.50 -16.62 15.74
C GLY A 86 10.33 -16.79 14.23
N GLU A 87 9.11 -17.03 13.74
CA GLU A 87 8.81 -17.13 12.31
C GLU A 87 8.20 -15.81 11.80
N PRO A 88 8.81 -15.14 10.80
CA PRO A 88 8.33 -13.86 10.27
C PRO A 88 7.23 -14.08 9.22
N PHE A 89 6.22 -14.88 9.56
CA PHE A 89 5.06 -15.07 8.70
C PHE A 89 3.81 -15.50 9.50
N ILE A 90 2.67 -15.26 8.88
CA ILE A 90 1.37 -15.75 9.31
C ILE A 90 0.62 -16.37 8.10
N SER A 91 -0.23 -17.35 8.34
CA SER A 91 -0.98 -18.02 7.26
C SER A 91 -2.30 -17.32 6.96
N PHE A 92 -2.53 -16.98 5.68
CA PHE A 92 -3.77 -16.37 5.21
C PHE A 92 -4.75 -17.41 4.65
N LEU A 93 -5.24 -18.31 5.52
CA LEU A 93 -6.23 -19.34 5.19
C LEU A 93 -7.53 -19.12 5.98
N PRO A 94 -8.41 -18.20 5.57
CA PRO A 94 -9.69 -17.98 6.24
C PRO A 94 -10.67 -19.14 5.99
N GLU A 95 -11.64 -19.31 6.90
CA GLU A 95 -12.69 -20.34 6.78
C GLU A 95 -13.79 -19.98 5.77
N GLY A 96 -13.68 -18.83 5.12
CA GLY A 96 -14.64 -18.34 4.13
C GLY A 96 -14.24 -16.97 3.59
N GLN A 97 -15.18 -16.30 2.94
CA GLN A 97 -14.92 -15.02 2.32
C GLN A 97 -14.74 -13.88 3.35
N ILE A 98 -13.67 -13.11 3.18
CA ILE A 98 -13.27 -12.00 4.05
C ILE A 98 -13.36 -10.68 3.30
N ALA A 99 -13.67 -9.61 4.05
CA ALA A 99 -13.61 -8.22 3.59
C ALA A 99 -12.20 -7.62 3.73
N GLY A 100 -11.32 -8.24 4.51
CA GLY A 100 -9.94 -7.82 4.63
C GLY A 100 -9.13 -8.70 5.56
N VAL A 101 -7.83 -8.47 5.55
CA VAL A 101 -6.87 -9.09 6.47
C VAL A 101 -5.91 -8.02 6.97
N VAL A 102 -5.55 -8.08 8.25
CA VAL A 102 -4.57 -7.16 8.83
C VAL A 102 -3.63 -7.95 9.70
N HIS A 103 -2.33 -7.72 9.59
CA HIS A 103 -1.33 -8.32 10.48
C HIS A 103 -0.32 -7.29 10.97
N CYS A 104 0.57 -7.71 11.87
CA CYS A 104 1.64 -6.89 12.37
C CYS A 104 3.01 -7.48 12.05
N HIS A 105 3.95 -6.58 11.78
CA HIS A 105 5.37 -6.87 11.74
C HIS A 105 5.98 -6.49 13.10
N TYR A 106 6.52 -7.49 13.81
CA TYR A 106 7.23 -7.27 15.07
C TYR A 106 8.63 -6.67 14.84
N ASN A 107 9.38 -6.42 15.91
CA ASN A 107 10.68 -5.79 15.83
C ASN A 107 11.67 -6.52 14.89
N ASN A 108 12.49 -5.76 14.16
CA ASN A 108 13.46 -6.22 13.14
C ASN A 108 12.87 -6.81 11.84
N LEU A 109 11.54 -6.76 11.65
CA LEU A 109 10.93 -7.06 10.35
C LEU A 109 10.84 -5.82 9.45
N PHE A 110 10.26 -5.98 8.27
CA PHE A 110 10.06 -4.88 7.33
C PHE A 110 9.09 -3.86 7.94
N PRO A 111 9.33 -2.55 7.80
CA PRO A 111 8.44 -1.54 8.36
C PRO A 111 7.12 -1.39 7.58
N SER A 112 7.01 -2.01 6.40
CA SER A 112 5.82 -2.02 5.54
C SER A 112 5.67 -3.42 4.90
N PHE A 113 4.76 -3.57 3.93
CA PHE A 113 4.55 -4.84 3.22
C PHE A 113 5.85 -5.41 2.63
N SER A 114 6.02 -6.72 2.79
CA SER A 114 6.97 -7.58 2.09
C SER A 114 6.41 -8.01 0.73
N GLY A 115 7.26 -8.63 -0.11
CA GLY A 115 6.77 -9.21 -1.36
C GLY A 115 5.82 -10.38 -1.14
N SER A 116 6.02 -11.15 -0.07
CA SER A 116 5.17 -12.27 0.31
C SER A 116 3.76 -11.80 0.71
N ASP A 117 3.65 -10.67 1.41
CA ASP A 117 2.33 -10.09 1.74
C ASP A 117 1.53 -9.71 0.49
N ILE A 118 2.21 -9.11 -0.51
CA ILE A 118 1.58 -8.70 -1.76
C ILE A 118 1.14 -9.93 -2.57
N LYS A 119 1.97 -10.98 -2.59
CA LYS A 119 1.62 -12.26 -3.23
C LYS A 119 0.43 -12.92 -2.52
N ALA A 120 0.34 -12.83 -1.20
CA ALA A 120 -0.78 -13.37 -0.44
C ALA A 120 -2.11 -12.69 -0.80
N ILE A 121 -2.12 -11.40 -1.14
CA ILE A 121 -3.32 -10.72 -1.67
C ILE A 121 -3.77 -11.37 -3.00
N TYR A 122 -2.83 -11.69 -3.89
CA TYR A 122 -3.17 -12.38 -5.14
C TYR A 122 -3.72 -13.79 -4.87
N GLU A 123 -3.11 -14.52 -3.94
CA GLU A 123 -3.57 -15.87 -3.53
C GLU A 123 -4.99 -15.84 -2.96
N LEU A 124 -5.28 -14.91 -2.04
CA LEU A 124 -6.64 -14.70 -1.51
C LEU A 124 -7.67 -14.40 -2.62
N TYR A 125 -7.26 -13.73 -3.70
CA TYR A 125 -8.14 -13.46 -4.83
C TYR A 125 -8.41 -14.72 -5.66
N VAL A 126 -7.36 -15.45 -6.06
CA VAL A 126 -7.52 -16.63 -6.94
C VAL A 126 -8.13 -17.83 -6.22
N ASP A 127 -7.96 -17.92 -4.91
CA ASP A 127 -8.58 -18.95 -4.06
C ASP A 127 -9.99 -18.55 -3.59
N GLU A 128 -10.56 -17.48 -4.16
CA GLU A 128 -11.93 -16.99 -3.93
C GLU A 128 -12.26 -16.62 -2.47
N TYR A 129 -11.23 -16.30 -1.66
CA TYR A 129 -11.39 -15.87 -0.27
C TYR A 129 -11.77 -14.39 -0.13
N MET A 130 -11.72 -13.58 -1.19
CA MET A 130 -12.20 -12.20 -1.13
C MET A 130 -13.72 -12.13 -1.31
N ASN A 131 -14.43 -11.55 -0.33
CA ASN A 131 -15.87 -11.31 -0.44
C ASN A 131 -16.21 -10.35 -1.58
N ASP A 132 -15.44 -9.26 -1.68
CA ASP A 132 -15.54 -8.27 -2.75
C ASP A 132 -14.18 -7.64 -2.95
N TYR A 133 -13.54 -7.89 -4.10
CA TYR A 133 -12.21 -7.34 -4.38
C TYR A 133 -12.19 -5.81 -4.42
N TYR A 134 -13.34 -5.17 -4.67
CA TYR A 134 -13.43 -3.72 -4.80
C TYR A 134 -13.30 -2.98 -3.47
N SER A 135 -13.85 -3.60 -2.41
CA SER A 135 -13.79 -3.11 -1.03
C SER A 135 -12.76 -3.84 -0.17
N PHE A 136 -12.16 -4.92 -0.68
CA PHE A 136 -11.12 -5.67 0.01
C PHE A 136 -9.92 -4.78 0.34
N PHE A 137 -9.39 -4.96 1.55
CA PHE A 137 -8.16 -4.32 1.99
C PHE A 137 -7.25 -5.31 2.71
N CYS A 138 -5.94 -5.16 2.48
CA CYS A 138 -4.90 -5.78 3.27
C CYS A 138 -4.21 -4.70 4.08
N GLY A 139 -3.99 -4.92 5.38
CA GLY A 139 -3.31 -3.99 6.26
C GLY A 139 -2.10 -4.59 6.92
N VAL A 140 -1.09 -3.76 7.18
CA VAL A 140 0.04 -4.13 8.02
C VAL A 140 0.38 -3.00 8.97
N VAL A 141 0.69 -3.33 10.22
CA VAL A 141 1.22 -2.37 11.20
C VAL A 141 2.64 -2.76 11.62
N SER A 142 3.50 -1.76 11.76
CA SER A 142 4.85 -1.96 12.29
C SER A 142 4.88 -1.72 13.81
N TYR A 143 5.87 -2.30 14.48
CA TYR A 143 6.18 -2.01 15.89
C TYR A 143 6.50 -0.53 16.17
N THR A 144 6.88 0.25 15.14
CA THR A 144 7.16 1.70 15.24
C THR A 144 5.91 2.56 15.23
N GLY A 145 4.72 1.98 15.00
CA GLY A 145 3.46 2.73 14.94
C GLY A 145 3.11 3.28 13.58
N ARG A 146 3.72 2.77 12.51
CA ARG A 146 3.24 2.96 11.13
C ARG A 146 2.19 1.91 10.81
N GLY A 147 1.26 2.27 9.94
CA GLY A 147 0.24 1.39 9.41
C GLY A 147 0.08 1.64 7.93
N TYR A 148 -0.12 0.57 7.18
CA TYR A 148 -0.28 0.63 5.73
C TYR A 148 -1.53 -0.12 5.32
N LEU A 149 -2.14 0.32 4.24
CA LEU A 149 -3.20 -0.40 3.55
C LEU A 149 -2.85 -0.57 2.08
N LEU A 150 -3.13 -1.77 1.56
CA LEU A 150 -3.15 -2.07 0.14
C LEU A 150 -4.58 -2.41 -0.27
N LEU A 151 -5.06 -1.73 -1.30
CA LEU A 151 -6.35 -1.97 -1.94
C LEU A 151 -6.16 -2.18 -3.44
N ILE A 152 -7.05 -2.96 -4.06
CA ILE A 152 -7.08 -3.16 -5.52
C ILE A 152 -7.89 -2.02 -6.14
N GLU A 153 -7.25 -1.17 -6.91
CA GLU A 153 -7.88 -0.06 -7.65
C GLU A 153 -8.31 -0.50 -9.06
N ASP A 154 -7.49 -1.31 -9.71
CA ASP A 154 -7.74 -1.83 -11.06
C ASP A 154 -7.43 -3.32 -11.11
N LEU A 155 -8.47 -4.15 -11.13
CA LEU A 155 -8.35 -5.60 -11.09
C LEU A 155 -7.57 -6.15 -12.29
N ASN A 156 -7.79 -5.60 -13.50
CA ASN A 156 -7.11 -6.10 -14.69
C ASN A 156 -5.61 -5.83 -14.63
N LYS A 157 -5.21 -4.63 -14.18
CA LYS A 157 -3.80 -4.31 -13.95
C LYS A 157 -3.22 -5.17 -12.84
N PHE A 158 -3.96 -5.40 -11.76
CA PHE A 158 -3.53 -6.24 -10.65
C PHE A 158 -3.28 -7.69 -11.08
N LEU A 159 -4.17 -8.26 -11.89
CA LEU A 159 -3.99 -9.61 -12.44
C LEU A 159 -2.82 -9.69 -13.41
N ALA A 160 -2.62 -8.68 -14.26
CA ALA A 160 -1.48 -8.63 -15.17
C ALA A 160 -0.15 -8.51 -14.41
N PHE A 161 -0.09 -7.65 -13.39
CA PHE A 161 1.05 -7.50 -12.50
C PHE A 161 1.36 -8.79 -11.76
N SER A 162 0.34 -9.44 -11.19
CA SER A 162 0.49 -10.69 -10.44
C SER A 162 0.91 -11.85 -11.34
N ALA A 163 0.35 -11.96 -12.54
CA ALA A 163 0.75 -12.96 -13.52
C ALA A 163 2.21 -12.82 -13.95
N LYS A 164 2.71 -11.58 -14.04
CA LYS A 164 4.12 -11.29 -14.35
C LYS A 164 5.05 -11.69 -13.21
N ASN A 165 4.67 -11.46 -11.96
CA ASN A 165 5.60 -11.54 -10.83
C ASN A 165 5.43 -12.79 -9.95
N PHE A 166 4.24 -13.38 -9.82
CA PHE A 166 3.94 -14.30 -8.71
C PHE A 166 3.68 -15.76 -9.10
N LYS A 167 3.38 -16.04 -10.37
CA LYS A 167 3.01 -17.41 -10.82
C LYS A 167 4.14 -18.43 -10.74
N GLU A 168 5.37 -17.98 -10.92
CA GLU A 168 6.55 -18.85 -10.96
C GLU A 168 7.50 -18.48 -9.82
N ARG A 169 8.07 -19.48 -9.15
CA ARG A 169 8.98 -19.28 -8.02
C ARG A 169 10.15 -18.35 -8.36
N GLU A 170 10.71 -18.49 -9.57
CA GLU A 170 11.83 -17.65 -10.01
C GLU A 170 11.41 -16.19 -10.22
N ARG A 171 10.23 -15.96 -10.81
CA ARG A 171 9.71 -14.60 -10.99
C ARG A 171 9.41 -13.93 -9.65
N PHE A 172 8.88 -14.68 -8.70
CA PHE A 172 8.63 -14.16 -7.36
C PHE A 172 9.94 -13.80 -6.65
N ARG A 173 10.95 -14.67 -6.73
CA ARG A 173 12.29 -14.36 -6.23
C ARG A 173 12.88 -13.10 -6.87
N ASN A 174 12.71 -12.93 -8.18
CA ASN A 174 13.18 -11.74 -8.90
C ASN A 174 12.44 -10.47 -8.45
N PHE A 175 11.14 -10.57 -8.15
CA PHE A 175 10.38 -9.48 -7.57
C PHE A 175 10.91 -9.08 -6.18
N GLU A 176 11.15 -10.05 -5.29
CA GLU A 176 11.71 -9.77 -3.96
C GLU A 176 13.12 -9.17 -4.04
N LEU A 177 13.96 -9.68 -4.94
CA LEU A 177 15.30 -9.13 -5.18
C LEU A 177 15.22 -7.70 -5.73
N ALA A 178 14.29 -7.41 -6.64
CA ALA A 178 14.08 -6.06 -7.16
C ALA A 178 13.62 -5.11 -6.05
N TYR A 179 12.76 -5.57 -5.14
CA TYR A 179 12.33 -4.78 -3.98
C TYR A 179 13.50 -4.45 -3.06
N PHE A 180 14.27 -5.46 -2.67
CA PHE A 180 15.46 -5.28 -1.84
C PHE A 180 16.46 -4.33 -2.49
N ASN A 181 16.76 -4.50 -3.78
CA ASN A 181 17.71 -3.63 -4.49
C ASN A 181 17.24 -2.17 -4.54
N LYS A 182 15.94 -1.93 -4.76
CA LYS A 182 15.37 -0.58 -4.72
C LYS A 182 15.44 0.01 -3.32
N GLN A 183 15.08 -0.76 -2.30
CA GLN A 183 15.20 -0.30 -0.91
C GLN A 183 16.64 0.12 -0.59
N GLN A 184 17.63 -0.68 -1.00
CA GLN A 184 19.04 -0.35 -0.79
C GLN A 184 19.48 0.90 -1.55
N ALA A 185 18.95 1.13 -2.76
CA ALA A 185 19.21 2.36 -3.52
C ALA A 185 18.66 3.62 -2.81
N TYR A 186 17.63 3.48 -1.97
CA TYR A 186 17.02 4.57 -1.21
C TYR A 186 17.37 4.56 0.28
N LYS A 187 18.35 3.78 0.73
CA LYS A 187 18.67 3.61 2.17
C LYS A 187 18.96 4.95 2.90
N ASP A 188 19.52 5.92 2.18
CA ASP A 188 19.88 7.23 2.74
C ASP A 188 18.66 8.14 3.02
N SER A 189 17.45 7.73 2.57
CA SER A 189 16.19 8.42 2.91
C SER A 189 15.67 8.11 4.32
N GLY A 190 16.33 7.18 5.03
CA GLY A 190 15.90 6.66 6.33
C GLY A 190 15.25 5.28 6.22
N PHE A 191 15.22 4.55 7.35
CA PHE A 191 14.78 3.16 7.38
C PHE A 191 13.38 2.99 6.78
N GLU A 192 12.35 3.58 7.38
CA GLU A 192 10.96 3.47 6.90
C GLU A 192 10.78 4.03 5.49
N SER A 193 11.28 5.25 5.25
CA SER A 193 11.17 5.94 3.96
C SER A 193 11.75 5.12 2.80
N SER A 194 12.87 4.42 3.01
CA SER A 194 13.49 3.61 1.95
C SER A 194 12.59 2.47 1.47
N TYR A 195 11.84 1.84 2.37
CA TYR A 195 10.84 0.83 2.03
C TYR A 195 9.61 1.46 1.38
N GLU A 196 9.11 2.59 1.92
CA GLU A 196 7.96 3.30 1.33
C GLU A 196 8.20 3.69 -0.13
N ILE A 197 9.37 4.26 -0.43
CA ILE A 197 9.76 4.67 -1.79
C ILE A 197 9.88 3.43 -2.69
N ALA A 198 10.63 2.41 -2.26
CA ALA A 198 10.86 1.21 -3.05
C ALA A 198 9.57 0.45 -3.35
N LEU A 199 8.68 0.32 -2.36
CA LEU A 199 7.38 -0.31 -2.52
C LEU A 199 6.48 0.50 -3.46
N SER A 200 6.39 1.81 -3.26
CA SER A 200 5.57 2.68 -4.12
C SER A 200 6.03 2.67 -5.58
N GLU A 201 7.35 2.63 -5.80
CA GLU A 201 7.92 2.50 -7.14
C GLU A 201 7.58 1.15 -7.78
N LEU A 202 7.71 0.03 -7.05
CA LEU A 202 7.36 -1.30 -7.56
C LEU A 202 5.88 -1.47 -7.87
N LEU A 203 5.02 -0.83 -7.08
CA LEU A 203 3.58 -0.89 -7.26
C LEU A 203 3.07 0.09 -8.32
N SER A 204 3.92 0.95 -8.88
CA SER A 204 3.51 1.90 -9.92
C SER A 204 2.96 1.15 -11.14
N GLY A 205 1.71 1.45 -11.51
CA GLY A 205 1.01 0.78 -12.61
C GLY A 205 0.55 -0.66 -12.32
N SER A 206 0.70 -1.14 -11.08
CA SER A 206 0.30 -2.50 -10.70
C SER A 206 -1.21 -2.69 -10.56
N GLY A 207 -2.00 -1.61 -10.45
CA GLY A 207 -3.42 -1.69 -10.07
C GLY A 207 -3.65 -1.83 -8.56
N LEU A 208 -2.59 -1.93 -7.75
CA LEU A 208 -2.66 -1.78 -6.30
C LEU A 208 -2.43 -0.32 -5.90
N ARG A 209 -2.98 0.04 -4.74
CA ARG A 209 -2.93 1.39 -4.21
C ARG A 209 -2.51 1.36 -2.75
N LEU A 210 -1.42 2.05 -2.45
CA LEU A 210 -0.79 2.07 -1.13
C LEU A 210 -1.21 3.31 -0.35
N TYR A 211 -1.51 3.10 0.93
CA TYR A 211 -1.82 4.15 1.89
C TYR A 211 -0.95 3.98 3.11
N LYS A 212 -0.56 5.08 3.74
CA LYS A 212 0.09 5.07 5.04
C LYS A 212 -0.66 5.91 6.06
N SER A 213 -0.50 5.53 7.32
CA SER A 213 -0.96 6.27 8.49
C SER A 213 -0.01 6.03 9.65
N ASN A 214 -0.13 6.86 10.67
CA ASN A 214 0.52 6.70 11.97
C ASN A 214 -0.55 6.47 13.03
N MET A 215 -0.17 5.91 14.17
CA MET A 215 -1.02 5.92 15.36
C MET A 215 -1.54 7.35 15.66
N PRO A 216 -2.83 7.53 16.02
CA PRO A 216 -3.84 6.49 16.31
C PRO A 216 -4.68 6.04 15.09
N TYR A 217 -4.15 6.15 13.88
CA TYR A 217 -4.74 5.65 12.62
C TYR A 217 -5.98 6.38 12.09
N GLY A 218 -6.22 7.61 12.57
CA GLY A 218 -7.34 8.45 12.12
C GLY A 218 -7.07 9.27 10.85
N GLN A 219 -5.82 9.29 10.35
CA GLN A 219 -5.44 10.09 9.18
C GLN A 219 -4.57 9.31 8.21
N TRP A 220 -5.09 9.07 7.02
CA TRP A 220 -4.42 8.33 5.98
C TRP A 220 -3.97 9.25 4.85
N VAL A 221 -2.80 8.94 4.31
CA VAL A 221 -2.27 9.55 3.08
C VAL A 221 -2.06 8.47 2.03
N LYS A 222 -2.43 8.78 0.79
CA LYS A 222 -2.06 8.00 -0.39
C LYS A 222 -0.56 8.12 -0.62
N LEU A 223 0.10 7.01 -0.91
CA LEU A 223 1.44 7.01 -1.50
C LEU A 223 1.37 6.73 -3.01
N SER A 224 2.12 7.50 -3.79
CA SER A 224 2.31 7.28 -5.24
C SER A 224 3.76 7.55 -5.62
N PHE A 225 4.29 6.84 -6.61
CA PHE A 225 5.61 7.14 -7.16
C PHE A 225 5.48 7.72 -8.56
N GLU A 226 5.77 9.01 -8.69
CA GLU A 226 5.53 9.81 -9.90
C GLU A 226 6.75 10.69 -10.19
N ASN A 227 7.19 10.67 -11.45
CA ASN A 227 8.33 11.47 -11.91
C ASN A 227 9.61 11.26 -11.08
N GLY A 228 9.89 10.01 -10.71
CA GLY A 228 11.08 9.63 -9.96
C GLY A 228 11.05 10.00 -8.47
N ALA A 229 9.90 10.36 -7.91
CA ALA A 229 9.77 10.73 -6.51
C ALA A 229 8.49 10.18 -5.87
N LEU A 230 8.57 9.91 -4.56
CA LEU A 230 7.40 9.60 -3.73
C LEU A 230 6.54 10.86 -3.56
N ARG A 231 5.24 10.70 -3.72
CA ARG A 231 4.21 11.72 -3.53
C ARG A 231 3.22 11.24 -2.48
N GLU A 232 2.81 12.17 -1.63
CA GLU A 232 1.81 11.94 -0.59
C GLU A 232 0.58 12.78 -0.86
N TYR A 233 -0.61 12.16 -0.83
CA TYR A 233 -1.88 12.87 -1.00
C TYR A 233 -2.75 12.63 0.22
N LYS A 234 -3.06 13.69 0.96
CA LYS A 234 -3.92 13.61 2.15
C LYS A 234 -5.35 13.27 1.74
N LEU A 235 -5.96 12.29 2.40
CA LEU A 235 -7.35 11.91 2.12
C LEU A 235 -8.36 12.75 2.92
N ASN A 236 -7.97 13.17 4.12
CA ASN A 236 -8.81 13.93 5.04
C ASN A 236 -8.20 15.33 5.23
N LYS A 237 -9.06 16.36 5.28
CA LYS A 237 -8.72 17.75 5.63
C LYS A 237 -8.97 17.97 7.11
#